data_AF-A0A6V7TT24-F1
#
_entry.id   AF-A0A6V7TT24-F1
#
_cell.length_a   1.000
_cell.length_b   1.000
_cell.length_c   1.000
_cell.angle_alpha   90.00
_cell.angle_beta   90.00
_cell.angle_gamma   90.00
#
_symmetry.space_group_name_H-M   'P 1'
#
loop_
_entity.id
_entity.type
_entity.pdbx_description
1 polymer ?
#
loop_
_entity_poly.entity_id
_entity_poly.type
_entity_poly.pdbx_seq_one_letter_code
_entity_poly.pdbx_strand_id
1 'polypeptide(L)' 'MAIFGFSEVDIWVLRTYFGIILNISAASNGPILFLNSSDFNNAYAKEFGRIKDTFKKINSQS' A
#
# COMPACT_ATOMS: atom_id res chain seq x y z
N MET A 1 8.89 28.95 23.62
CA MET A 1 7.99 29.86 22.88
C MET A 1 7.02 28.97 22.12
N ALA A 2 5.79 28.83 22.62
CA ALA A 2 4.76 28.04 21.95
C ALA A 2 4.37 28.77 20.65
N ILE A 3 4.75 28.20 19.51
CA ILE A 3 4.34 28.71 18.21
C ILE A 3 2.94 28.13 18.00
N PHE A 4 1.92 28.91 18.33
CA PHE A 4 0.50 28.56 18.44
C PHE A 4 0.15 27.69 19.66
N GLY A 5 -1.02 27.92 20.26
CA GLY A 5 -1.50 27.30 21.51
C GLY A 5 -1.82 25.81 21.41
N PHE A 6 -1.10 25.07 20.57
CA PHE A 6 -1.21 23.61 20.44
C PHE A 6 -0.20 22.94 21.38
N SER A 7 -0.65 21.88 22.03
CA SER A 7 0.26 21.01 22.76
C SER A 7 1.03 20.12 21.78
N GLU A 8 2.17 19.58 22.23
CA GLU A 8 2.92 18.57 21.47
C GLU A 8 2.06 17.34 21.13
N VAL A 9 1.09 17.01 22.00
CA VAL A 9 0.13 15.92 21.78
C VAL A 9 -0.78 16.23 20.60
N ASP A 10 -1.29 17.46 20.50
CA ASP A 10 -2.16 17.88 19.38
C ASP A 10 -1.41 17.80 18.05
N ILE A 11 -0.15 18.24 18.03
CA ILE A 11 0.72 18.15 16.85
C ILE A 11 0.97 16.69 16.46
N TRP A 12 1.23 15.82 17.44
CA TRP A 12 1.44 14.39 17.19
C TRP A 12 0.18 13.70 16.63
N VAL A 13 -1.00 14.01 17.19
CA VAL A 13 -2.28 13.49 16.70
C VAL A 13 -2.50 13.93 15.25
N LEU A 14 -2.30 15.22 14.96
CA LEU A 14 -2.48 15.75 13.60
C LEU A 14 -1.53 15.10 12.60
N ARG A 15 -0.25 14.95 12.94
CA ARG A 15 0.75 14.26 12.10
C ARG A 15 0.38 12.81 11.85
N THR A 16 -0.08 12.11 12.89
CA THR A 16 -0.49 10.71 12.79
C THR A 16 -1.71 10.57 11.88
N TYR A 17 -2.69 11.46 12.02
CA TYR A 17 -3.87 11.47 11.17
C TYR A 17 -3.53 11.65 9.68
N PHE A 18 -2.68 12.63 9.34
CA PHE A 18 -2.21 12.80 7.97
C PHE A 18 -1.38 11.60 7.48
N GLY A 19 -0.54 11.02 8.34
CA GLY A 19 0.22 9.82 8.01
C GLY A 19 -0.68 8.64 7.66
N ILE A 20 -1.78 8.44 8.40
CA ILE A 20 -2.78 7.41 8.11
C ILE A 20 -3.40 7.64 6.73
N ILE A 21 -3.86 8.87 6.44
CA ILE A 21 -4.46 9.20 5.15
C ILE A 21 -3.48 8.95 4.00
N LEU A 22 -2.22 9.36 4.15
CA LEU A 22 -1.20 9.16 3.12
C LEU A 22 -0.94 7.68 2.86
N ASN A 23 -0.86 6.86 3.90
CA ASN A 23 -0.67 5.42 3.75
C ASN A 23 -1.86 4.74 3.07
N ILE A 24 -3.10 5.12 3.44
CA ILE A 24 -4.30 4.62 2.77
C ILE A 24 -4.28 5.02 1.29
N SER A 25 -4.01 6.29 1.00
CA SER A 25 -3.94 6.79 -0.38
C SER A 25 -2.90 6.04 -1.22
N ALA A 26 -1.72 5.77 -0.66
CA ALA A 26 -0.67 5.03 -1.35
C ALA A 26 -1.09 3.57 -1.62
N ALA A 27 -1.70 2.90 -0.63
CA ALA A 27 -2.15 1.52 -0.74
C ALA A 27 -3.34 1.37 -1.71
N SER A 28 -4.30 2.31 -1.70
CA SER A 28 -5.50 2.29 -2.55
C SER A 28 -5.19 2.40 -4.04
N ASN A 29 -4.04 2.98 -4.41
CA ASN A 29 -3.63 3.08 -5.81
C ASN A 29 -3.57 1.71 -6.51
N GLY A 30 -3.12 0.65 -5.80
CA GLY A 30 -3.03 -0.70 -6.36
C GLY A 30 -4.40 -1.25 -6.81
N PRO A 31 -5.39 -1.38 -5.90
CA PRO A 31 -6.74 -1.81 -6.24
C PRO A 31 -7.41 -0.94 -7.31
N ILE A 32 -7.27 0.39 -7.22
CA ILE A 32 -7.87 1.32 -8.20
C ILE A 32 -7.30 1.05 -9.60
N LEU A 33 -5.98 0.90 -9.72
CA LEU A 33 -5.34 0.58 -11.00
C LEU A 33 -5.75 -0.80 -11.51
N PHE A 34 -5.84 -1.80 -10.62
CA PHE A 34 -6.24 -3.15 -10.99
C PHE A 34 -7.67 -3.23 -11.56
N LEU A 35 -8.60 -2.42 -11.04
CA LEU A 35 -9.98 -2.38 -11.51
C LEU A 35 -10.16 -1.52 -12.76
N ASN A 36 -9.40 -0.43 -12.91
CA ASN A 36 -9.63 0.57 -13.96
C ASN A 36 -8.66 0.49 -15.15
N SER A 37 -7.54 -0.24 -15.04
CA SER A 37 -6.56 -0.37 -16.12
C SER A 37 -6.41 -1.83 -16.53
N SER A 38 -6.82 -2.14 -17.77
CA SER A 38 -6.60 -3.46 -18.38
C SER A 38 -5.12 -3.83 -18.43
N ASP A 39 -4.25 -2.86 -18.70
CA ASP A 39 -2.80 -3.08 -18.81
C ASP A 39 -2.20 -3.44 -17.46
N PHE A 40 -2.57 -2.70 -16.40
CA PHE A 40 -2.14 -3.02 -15.04
C PHE A 40 -2.66 -4.38 -14.59
N ASN A 41 -3.93 -4.70 -14.89
CA ASN A 41 -4.53 -5.99 -14.57
C ASN A 41 -3.77 -7.16 -15.22
N ASN A 42 -3.49 -7.05 -16.52
CA ASN A 42 -2.74 -8.04 -17.29
C ASN A 42 -1.30 -8.22 -16.75
N ALA A 43 -0.63 -7.11 -16.43
CA ALA A 43 0.71 -7.13 -15.83
C ALA A 43 0.69 -7.81 -14.45
N TYR A 44 -0.29 -7.48 -13.60
CA TYR A 44 -0.47 -8.11 -12.30
C TYR A 44 -0.67 -9.63 -12.44
N ALA A 45 -1.58 -10.08 -13.31
CA ALA A 45 -1.86 -11.50 -13.51
C ALA A 45 -0.61 -12.29 -13.94
N LYS A 46 0.21 -11.69 -14.82
CA LYS A 46 1.48 -12.27 -15.27
C LYS A 46 2.47 -12.43 -14.12
N GLU A 47 2.73 -11.37 -13.36
CA GLU A 47 3.70 -11.41 -12.26
C GLU A 47 3.22 -12.29 -11.10
N PHE A 48 1.93 -12.23 -10.77
CA PHE A 48 1.33 -13.11 -9.77
C PHE A 48 1.42 -14.59 -10.17
N GLY A 49 1.24 -14.91 -11.46
CA GLY A 49 1.47 -16.23 -12.01
C GLY A 49 2.89 -16.75 -11.76
N ARG A 50 3.91 -15.91 -12.03
CA ARG A 50 5.32 -16.25 -11.77
C ARG A 50 5.61 -16.51 -10.30
N ILE A 51 5.02 -15.71 -9.41
CA ILE A 51 5.13 -15.89 -7.96
C ILE A 51 4.51 -17.25 -7.59
N LYS A 52 3.29 -17.52 -8.04
CA LYS A 52 2.59 -18.79 -7.78
C LYS A 52 3.39 -20.00 -8.24
N ASP A 53 3.99 -19.92 -9.42
CA ASP A 53 4.81 -21.02 -9.96
C ASP A 53 6.11 -21.21 -9.16
N THR A 54 6.71 -20.12 -8.67
CA THR A 54 7.85 -20.18 -7.75
C THR A 54 7.48 -20.92 -6.46
N PHE A 55 6.34 -20.58 -5.84
CA PHE A 55 5.86 -21.25 -4.64
C PHE A 55 5.57 -22.74 -4.87
N LYS A 56 4.96 -23.10 -6.01
CA LYS A 56 4.73 -24.50 -6.37
C LYS A 56 6.04 -25.28 -6.49
N LYS A 57 7.06 -24.70 -7.13
CA LYS A 57 8.37 -25.34 -7.27
C LYS A 57 9.02 -25.61 -5.92
N ILE A 58 8.96 -24.64 -4.99
CA ILE A 58 9.46 -24.80 -3.62
C ILE A 58 8.73 -25.97 -2.93
N ASN A 59 7.40 -26.00 -2.98
CA ASN A 59 6.61 -27.07 -2.34
C ASN A 59 6.80 -28.45 -2.99
N SER A 60 7.18 -28.52 -4.26
CA SER A 60 7.46 -29.80 -4.94
C SER A 60 8.86 -30.37 -4.62
N GLN A 61 9.73 -29.59 -3.96
CA GLN A 61 11.08 -29.99 -3.57
C GLN A 61 11.21 -30.35 -2.08
N SER A 62 10.14 -30.18 -1.29
CA SER A 62 10.01 -30.66 0.09
C SER A 62 9.37 -32.03 0.15
#